data_AF-A0AAW2TAS8-F1
#
_entry.id   AF-A0AAW2TAS8-F1
#
_cell.length_a   1.000
_cell.length_b   1.000
_cell.length_c   1.000
_cell.angle_alpha   90.00
_cell.angle_beta   90.00
_cell.angle_gamma   90.00
#
_symmetry.space_group_name_H-M   'P 1'
#
loop_
_entity.id
_entity.type
_entity.pdbx_description
1 polymer ?
#
loop_
_entity_poly.entity_id
_entity_poly.type
_entity_poly.pdbx_seq_one_letter_code
_entity_poly.pdbx_strand_id
1 'polypeptide(L)' 'MTEGSSVQSHGVKRLSLVEKLDNLKVGLNNDTYIDVIIQSLPPSYDLFIVNYNMNKLEKSIH' A
#
# COMPACT_ATOMS: atom_id res chain seq x y z
N MET A 1 -6.91 -2.41 -8.73
CA MET A 1 -5.81 -2.24 -9.70
C MET A 1 -6.00 -3.30 -10.79
N THR A 2 -5.56 -3.05 -12.03
CA THR A 2 -5.64 -4.04 -13.13
C THR A 2 -4.26 -4.57 -13.44
N GLU A 3 -4.18 -5.80 -13.95
CA GLU A 3 -2.93 -6.41 -14.39
C GLU A 3 -2.15 -5.53 -15.38
N GLY A 4 -0.84 -5.46 -15.21
CA GLY A 4 0.06 -4.65 -16.05
C GLY A 4 0.06 -3.15 -15.76
N SER A 5 -0.75 -2.66 -14.82
CA SER A 5 -0.73 -1.25 -14.40
C SER A 5 0.43 -0.92 -13.45
N SER A 6 0.78 0.36 -13.32
CA SER A 6 1.90 0.76 -12.46
C SER A 6 1.55 0.65 -10.97
N VAL A 7 2.34 -0.12 -10.21
CA VAL A 7 2.25 -0.21 -8.74
C VAL A 7 2.48 1.16 -8.10
N GLN A 8 3.38 1.98 -8.66
CA GLN A 8 3.67 3.32 -8.17
C GLN A 8 2.44 4.25 -8.27
N SER A 9 1.81 4.29 -9.45
CA SER A 9 0.63 5.14 -9.64
C SER A 9 -0.56 4.69 -8.80
N HIS A 10 -0.70 3.37 -8.60
CA HIS A 10 -1.67 2.80 -7.68
C HIS A 10 -1.36 3.19 -6.22
N GLY A 11 -0.11 3.07 -5.78
CA GLY A 11 0.36 3.47 -4.45
C GLY A 11 0.04 4.94 -4.12
N VAL A 12 0.35 5.86 -5.03
CA VAL A 12 0.03 7.30 -4.86
C VAL A 12 -1.48 7.53 -4.70
N LYS A 13 -2.30 6.90 -5.55
CA LYS A 13 -3.77 7.01 -5.44
C LYS A 13 -4.25 6.51 -4.09
N ARG A 14 -3.71 5.39 -3.60
CA ARG A 14 -4.08 4.84 -2.29
C ARG A 14 -3.62 5.74 -1.16
N LEU A 15 -2.42 6.32 -1.22
CA LEU A 15 -1.92 7.28 -0.22
C LEU A 15 -2.86 8.49 -0.07
N SER A 16 -3.35 9.05 -1.17
CA SER A 16 -4.33 10.15 -1.10
C SER A 16 -5.65 9.78 -0.43
N LEU A 17 -6.01 8.49 -0.42
CA LEU A 17 -7.18 7.98 0.31
C LEU A 17 -6.86 7.81 1.80
N VAL A 18 -5.65 7.34 2.12
CA VAL A 18 -5.13 7.25 3.48
C VAL A 18 -5.15 8.60 4.17
N GLU A 19 -4.64 9.65 3.51
CA GLU A 19 -4.65 11.02 4.03
C GLU A 19 -6.08 11.51 4.32
N LYS A 20 -7.07 11.13 3.49
CA LYS A 20 -8.48 11.46 3.74
C LYS A 20 -9.04 10.73 4.96
N LEU A 21 -8.68 9.45 5.14
CA LEU A 21 -9.12 8.66 6.29
C LEU A 21 -8.47 9.17 7.59
N ASP A 22 -7.22 9.61 7.53
CA ASP A 22 -6.53 10.22 8.66
C ASP A 22 -7.18 11.56 9.06
N ASN A 23 -7.51 12.41 8.08
CA ASN A 23 -8.28 13.64 8.32
C ASN A 23 -9.65 13.38 8.96
N LEU A 24 -10.27 12.23 8.68
CA LEU A 24 -11.52 11.79 9.29
C LEU A 24 -11.34 11.14 10.67
N LYS A 25 -10.10 11.09 11.19
CA LYS A 25 -9.74 10.50 12.49
C LYS A 25 -10.20 9.05 12.63
N VAL A 26 -10.15 8.29 11.53
CA VAL A 26 -10.53 6.86 11.50
C VAL A 26 -9.58 6.02 12.38
N GLY A 27 -8.39 6.52 12.70
CA GLY A 27 -7.49 5.92 13.69
C GLY A 27 -6.82 4.63 13.24
N LEU A 28 -6.61 4.45 11.93
CA LEU A 28 -5.86 3.32 11.39
C LEU A 28 -4.37 3.56 11.56
N ASN A 29 -3.63 2.50 11.90
CA ASN A 29 -2.19 2.58 11.97
C ASN A 29 -1.56 2.53 10.57
N ASN A 30 -0.32 3.02 10.46
CA ASN A 30 0.43 3.09 9.20
C ASN A 30 0.59 1.71 8.52
N ASP A 31 0.77 0.66 9.32
CA ASP A 31 0.89 -0.71 8.82
C ASP A 31 -0.39 -1.18 8.13
N THR A 32 -1.56 -0.84 8.69
CA THR A 32 -2.87 -1.19 8.10
C THR A 32 -3.04 -0.54 6.74
N TYR A 33 -2.60 0.70 6.58
CA TYR A 33 -2.65 1.39 5.30
C TYR A 33 -1.73 0.76 4.26
N ILE A 34 -0.51 0.40 4.67
CA ILE A 34 0.45 -0.30 3.83
C ILE A 34 -0.11 -1.66 3.40
N ASP A 35 -0.66 -2.43 4.33
CA ASP A 35 -1.27 -3.73 4.06
C ASP A 35 -2.44 -3.61 3.08
N VAL A 36 -3.28 -2.59 3.23
CA VAL A 36 -4.38 -2.28 2.31
C VAL A 36 -3.87 -1.95 0.90
N ILE A 37 -2.69 -1.34 0.74
CA ILE A 37 -2.08 -1.12 -0.57
C ILE A 37 -1.57 -2.44 -1.15
N ILE A 38 -0.79 -3.19 -0.38
CA ILE A 38 -0.15 -4.44 -0.81
C ILE A 38 -1.20 -5.50 -1.19
N GLN A 39 -2.25 -5.67 -0.38
CA GLN A 39 -3.33 -6.64 -0.64
C GLN A 39 -4.25 -6.26 -1.80
N SER A 40 -4.18 -5.01 -2.29
CA SER A 40 -4.99 -4.57 -3.43
C SER A 40 -4.30 -4.77 -4.78
N LEU A 41 -3.07 -5.29 -4.78
CA LEU A 41 -2.36 -5.66 -5.98
C LEU A 41 -2.94 -6.96 -6.55
N PRO A 42 -3.05 -7.08 -7.89
CA PRO A 42 -3.46 -8.32 -8.53
C PRO A 42 -2.45 -9.47 -8.34
N PRO A 43 -2.86 -10.73 -8.58
CA PRO A 43 -1.99 -11.90 -8.43
C PRO A 43 -0.70 -11.88 -9.27
N SER A 44 -0.66 -11.19 -10.42
CA SER A 44 0.61 -11.12 -11.18
C SER A 44 1.74 -10.41 -10.43
N TYR A 45 1.43 -9.68 -9.34
CA TYR A 45 2.38 -9.00 -8.49
C TYR A 45 2.80 -9.81 -7.25
N ASP A 46 2.45 -11.10 -7.17
CA ASP A 46 2.80 -11.97 -6.03
C ASP A 46 4.30 -11.94 -5.69
N LEU A 47 5.18 -11.92 -6.70
CA LEU A 47 6.63 -11.81 -6.48
C LEU A 47 7.02 -10.48 -5.83
N PHE A 48 6.36 -9.38 -6.23
CA PHE A 48 6.56 -8.08 -5.58
C PHE A 48 6.09 -8.12 -4.12
N ILE A 49 4.94 -8.73 -3.84
CA ILE A 49 4.39 -8.87 -2.49
C ILE A 49 5.33 -9.69 -1.61
N VAL A 50 5.81 -10.84 -2.09
CA VAL A 50 6.78 -11.68 -1.38
C VAL A 50 8.08 -10.92 -1.14
N ASN A 51 8.64 -10.27 -2.16
CA ASN A 51 9.86 -9.47 -2.02
C ASN A 51 9.68 -8.33 -1.01
N TYR A 52 8.54 -7.65 -1.05
CA TYR A 52 8.18 -6.59 -0.12
C TYR A 52 8.13 -7.10 1.33
N ASN A 53 7.44 -8.22 1.57
CA ASN A 53 7.27 -8.81 2.89
C ASN A 53 8.58 -9.35 3.46
N MET A 54 9.43 -9.93 2.61
CA MET A 54 10.70 -10.54 3.02
C MET A 54 11.77 -9.49 3.34
N ASN A 55 11.80 -8.38 2.60
CA ASN A 55 12.84 -7.36 2.77
C ASN A 55 12.53 -6.33 3.86
N LYS A 56 11.38 -6.42 4.55
CA LYS A 56 10.90 -5.53 5.65
C LYS A 56 11.90 -4.43 6.03
N LEU A 57 12.01 -3.43 5.14
CA LEU A 57 12.70 -2.18 5.46
C LEU A 57 11.86 -1.58 6.57
N GLU A 58 12.47 -1.24 7.71
CA GLU A 58 11.78 -0.43 8.73
C GLU A 58 11.17 0.78 8.03
N LYS A 59 9.84 0.82 7.98
CA LYS A 59 9.11 1.86 7.27
C LYS A 59 8.75 2.98 8.24
N SER A 60 9.45 4.09 8.13
CA SER A 60 8.94 5.39 8.55
C SER A 60 8.21 6.02 7.38
N ILE A 61 6.91 6.31 7.53
CA ILE A 61 6.23 7.29 6.70
C ILE A 61 6.58 8.65 7.31
N HIS A 62 7.42 9.44 6.64
CA HIS A 62 7.77 10.80 7.04
C HIS A 62 6.71 11.79 6.58
#